data_AF-A0A831KV92-F1
#
_entry.id   AF-A0A831KV92-F1
#
_cell.length_a   1.000
_cell.length_b   1.000
_cell.length_c   1.000
_cell.angle_alpha   90.00
_cell.angle_beta   90.00
_cell.angle_gamma   90.00
#
_symmetry.space_group_name_H-M   'P 1'
#
loop_
_entity.id
_entity.type
_entity.pdbx_description
1 polymer ?
#
loop_
_entity_poly.entity_id
_entity_poly.type
_entity_poly.pdbx_seq_one_letter_code
_entity_poly.pdbx_strand_id
1 'polypeptide(L)'
;MFRLLRILFGLIWLYNTWTASSGINKLAVAHFLGLPLSSWPVHLAGNGIVLLNLYIALVLLSGKGMRSALWIAIVYLLGMWIVVEHGGDFNPAAGGTDAGIAPPYLIAMILTYTCWRISRPLSASSARTTRDHTLLWIHAARNIFGFLWAWDALFKWHPYFLTHFVNYLVDAQQGQPAWLVHYLQAFVYVIMHTDPLIFGLLAAATETIVAWSLLSGKLLRYLLPVGMAFSFLIWSTAEGFGGPYGNGRTGMPGNMFGTAVIYMLIFAYLMVLYRWPTRGEARELESPPVADEDRLMPDHD
;
A
#
# COMPACT_ATOMS: atom_id res chain seq x y z
N MET A 1 -1.42 9.73 -15.83
CA MET A 1 -1.88 9.14 -14.56
C MET A 1 -0.74 8.86 -13.58
N PHE A 2 0.33 8.13 -13.94
CA PHE A 2 1.46 7.84 -13.02
C PHE A 2 2.13 9.06 -12.39
N ARG A 3 2.24 10.19 -13.11
CA ARG A 3 2.75 11.45 -12.54
C ARG A 3 1.90 11.92 -11.36
N LEU A 4 0.58 11.80 -11.44
CA LEU A 4 -0.34 12.21 -10.38
C LEU A 4 -0.22 11.29 -9.16
N LEU A 5 -0.18 9.97 -9.36
CA LEU A 5 0.02 9.02 -8.26
C LEU A 5 1.37 9.22 -7.57
N ARG A 6 2.43 9.52 -8.33
CA ARG A 6 3.74 9.86 -7.76
C ARG A 6 3.68 11.14 -6.93
N ILE A 7 3.00 12.18 -7.42
CA ILE A 7 2.82 13.44 -6.68
C ILE A 7 2.03 13.20 -5.40
N LEU A 8 0.92 12.45 -5.46
CA LEU A 8 0.15 12.06 -4.27
C LEU A 8 1.02 11.33 -3.25
N PHE A 9 1.84 10.38 -3.70
CA PHE A 9 2.77 9.70 -2.81
C PHE A 9 3.80 10.66 -2.19
N GLY A 10 4.30 11.60 -2.98
CA GLY A 10 5.19 12.66 -2.49
C GLY A 10 4.54 13.57 -1.46
N LEU A 11 3.24 13.87 -1.60
CA LEU A 11 2.48 14.63 -0.60
C LEU A 11 2.28 13.84 0.69
N ILE A 12 2.02 12.53 0.60
CA ILE A 12 1.95 11.66 1.78
C ILE A 12 3.29 11.65 2.51
N TRP A 13 4.41 11.49 1.79
CA TRP A 13 5.74 11.58 2.38
C TRP A 13 6.04 12.94 2.98
N LEU A 14 5.61 14.03 2.34
CA LEU A 14 5.77 15.39 2.86
C LEU A 14 4.99 15.58 4.17
N TYR A 15 3.78 15.03 4.24
CA TYR A 15 3.02 14.99 5.47
C TYR A 15 3.77 14.19 6.56
N ASN A 16 4.33 13.03 6.22
CA ASN A 16 5.16 12.26 7.16
C ASN A 16 6.42 13.00 7.62
N THR A 17 7.02 13.81 6.76
CA THR A 17 8.13 14.70 7.15
C THR A 17 7.68 15.69 8.22
N TRP A 18 6.53 16.32 8.00
CA TRP A 18 5.96 17.25 8.95
C TRP A 18 5.68 16.58 10.29
N THR A 19 5.06 15.40 10.28
CA THR A 19 4.75 14.66 11.51
C THR A 19 6.00 14.14 12.22
N ALA A 20 7.02 13.69 11.48
CA ALA A 20 8.31 13.31 12.03
C ALA A 20 9.06 14.47 12.70
N SER A 21 8.74 15.72 12.34
CA SER A 21 9.33 16.91 12.97
C SER A 21 8.72 17.24 14.34
N SER A 22 7.59 16.63 14.70
CA SER A 22 6.84 16.88 15.92
C SER A 22 7.59 16.48 17.20
N GLY A 23 7.20 17.07 18.33
CA GLY A 23 7.73 16.71 19.66
C GLY A 23 7.41 15.27 20.05
N ILE A 24 6.25 14.74 19.63
CA ILE A 24 5.84 13.35 19.90
C ILE A 24 6.81 12.37 19.24
N ASN A 25 7.20 12.62 17.99
CA ASN A 25 8.18 11.78 17.31
C ASN A 25 9.56 11.84 17.98
N LYS A 26 10.00 13.02 18.40
CA LYS A 26 11.28 13.16 19.13
C LYS A 26 11.25 12.43 20.47
N LEU A 27 10.11 12.45 21.17
CA LEU A 27 9.91 11.69 22.40
C LEU A 27 9.94 10.18 22.12
N ALA A 28 9.31 9.71 21.05
CA ALA A 28 9.36 8.30 20.63
C ALA A 28 10.80 7.86 20.32
N VAL A 29 11.59 8.69 19.62
CA VAL A 29 13.02 8.44 19.39
C VAL A 29 13.81 8.39 20.70
N ALA A 30 13.53 9.29 21.64
CA ALA A 30 14.16 9.29 22.95
C ALA A 30 13.90 7.98 23.72
N HIS A 31 12.63 7.54 23.76
CA HIS A 31 12.25 6.27 24.35
C HIS A 31 12.91 5.07 23.66
N PHE A 32 12.91 5.05 22.33
CA PHE A 32 13.53 3.99 21.54
C PHE A 32 15.03 3.86 21.83
N LEU A 33 15.74 4.98 21.95
CA LEU A 33 17.17 4.99 22.24
C LEU A 33 17.49 4.79 23.73
N GLY A 34 16.49 4.83 24.62
CA GLY A 34 16.71 4.81 26.07
C GLY A 34 17.48 6.03 26.58
N LEU A 35 17.36 7.18 25.89
CA LEU A 35 18.11 8.40 26.19
C LEU A 35 17.18 9.57 26.55
N PRO A 36 17.66 10.56 27.34
CA PRO A 36 16.89 11.78 27.59
C PRO A 36 16.57 12.54 26.29
N LEU A 37 15.42 13.21 26.24
CA LEU A 37 14.98 14.00 25.08
C LEU A 37 15.98 15.11 24.70
N SER A 38 16.72 15.64 25.67
CA SER A 38 17.76 16.67 25.48
C SER A 38 19.08 16.13 24.93
N SER A 39 19.23 14.82 24.80
CA SER A 39 20.50 14.21 24.37
C SER A 39 20.75 14.49 22.90
N TRP A 40 22.01 14.81 22.56
CA TRP A 40 22.39 15.08 21.17
C TRP A 40 22.13 13.89 20.21
N PRO A 41 22.24 12.60 20.60
CA PRO A 41 21.93 11.49 19.71
C PRO A 41 20.44 11.43 19.34
N VAL A 42 19.54 11.77 20.26
CA VAL A 42 18.09 11.86 20.00
C VAL A 42 17.80 12.95 18.99
N HIS A 43 18.42 14.12 19.15
CA HIS A 43 18.27 15.22 18.20
C HIS A 43 18.85 14.87 16.82
N LEU A 44 20.01 14.22 16.77
CA LEU A 44 20.62 13.79 15.52
C LEU A 44 19.75 12.77 14.79
N ALA A 45 19.29 11.72 15.49
CA ALA A 45 18.43 10.69 14.92
C ALA A 45 17.08 11.27 14.44
N GLY A 46 16.41 12.07 15.28
CA GLY A 46 15.14 12.70 14.94
C GLY A 46 15.26 13.64 13.73
N ASN A 47 16.25 14.53 13.70
CA ASN A 47 16.48 15.41 12.57
C ASN A 47 16.92 14.64 11.31
N GLY A 48 17.69 13.56 11.48
CA GLY A 48 18.07 12.66 10.39
C GLY A 48 16.86 12.05 9.69
N ILE A 49 15.89 11.53 10.46
CA ILE A 49 14.62 11.00 9.94
C ILE A 49 13.85 12.07 9.17
N VAL A 50 13.75 13.29 9.72
CA VAL A 50 13.05 14.40 9.05
C VAL A 50 13.71 14.75 7.71
N LEU A 51 15.03 14.90 7.68
CA LEU A 51 15.76 15.23 6.45
C LEU A 51 15.63 14.13 5.40
N LEU A 52 15.68 12.87 5.83
CA LEU A 52 15.50 11.70 4.98
C LEU A 52 14.11 11.69 4.34
N ASN A 53 13.06 11.84 5.17
CA ASN A 53 11.67 11.87 4.70
C ASN A 53 11.46 13.05 3.75
N LEU A 54 12.00 14.23 4.08
CA LEU A 54 11.90 15.42 3.23
C LEU A 54 12.55 15.21 1.87
N TYR A 55 13.75 14.61 1.85
CA TYR A 55 14.45 14.28 0.61
C TYR A 55 13.59 13.38 -0.27
N ILE A 56 13.07 12.28 0.27
CA ILE A 56 12.22 11.34 -0.46
C ILE A 56 10.97 12.06 -0.99
N ALA A 57 10.30 12.86 -0.16
CA ALA A 57 9.13 13.65 -0.54
C ALA A 57 9.42 14.57 -1.73
N LEU A 58 10.51 15.35 -1.67
CA LEU A 58 10.90 16.30 -2.73
C LEU A 58 11.27 15.58 -4.03
N VAL A 59 11.92 14.42 -3.94
CA VAL A 59 12.22 13.58 -5.12
C VAL A 59 10.93 13.05 -5.75
N LEU A 60 9.96 12.59 -4.95
CA LEU A 60 8.67 12.12 -5.45
C LEU A 60 7.87 13.26 -6.10
N LEU A 61 7.86 14.45 -5.52
CA LEU A 61 7.16 15.61 -6.08
C LEU A 61 7.81 16.06 -7.40
N SER A 62 9.14 16.25 -7.40
CA SER A 62 9.87 16.76 -8.57
C SER A 62 10.08 15.71 -9.67
N GLY A 63 10.29 14.45 -9.30
CA GLY A 63 10.71 13.38 -10.19
C GLY A 63 12.18 13.36 -10.57
N LYS A 64 13.02 14.14 -9.87
CA LYS A 64 14.47 14.23 -10.06
C LYS A 64 15.14 13.43 -8.94
N GLY A 65 16.07 12.55 -9.28
CA GLY A 65 16.74 11.69 -8.28
C GLY A 65 15.96 10.43 -7.87
N MET A 66 15.00 9.98 -8.66
CA MET A 66 14.16 8.81 -8.31
C MET A 66 14.94 7.54 -7.99
N ARG A 67 16.12 7.33 -8.63
CA ARG A 67 16.97 6.16 -8.35
C ARG A 67 17.62 6.22 -6.98
N SER A 68 18.11 7.38 -6.56
CA SER A 68 18.69 7.55 -5.22
C SER A 68 17.61 7.48 -4.15
N ALA A 69 16.44 8.09 -4.38
CA ALA A 69 15.30 7.96 -3.45
C ALA A 69 14.84 6.51 -3.30
N LEU A 70 14.83 5.71 -4.37
CA LEU A 70 14.51 4.28 -4.26
C LEU A 70 15.48 3.56 -3.31
N TRP A 71 16.79 3.68 -3.51
CA TRP A 71 17.77 2.98 -2.67
C TRP A 71 17.77 3.46 -1.22
N ILE A 72 17.65 4.76 -1.03
CA ILE A 72 17.53 5.36 0.30
C ILE A 72 16.27 4.84 1.01
N ALA A 73 15.13 4.81 0.30
CA ALA A 73 13.89 4.29 0.84
C ALA A 73 13.97 2.79 1.15
N ILE A 74 14.64 1.98 0.31
CA ILE A 74 14.86 0.54 0.58
C ILE A 74 15.60 0.36 1.91
N VAL A 75 16.76 1.01 2.07
CA VAL A 75 17.56 0.88 3.29
C VAL A 75 16.80 1.38 4.51
N TYR A 76 16.17 2.55 4.38
CA TYR A 76 15.40 3.16 5.46
C TYR A 76 14.22 2.29 5.89
N LEU A 77 13.38 1.86 4.96
CA LEU A 77 12.16 1.12 5.25
C LEU A 77 12.47 -0.30 5.74
N LEU A 78 13.51 -0.96 5.22
CA LEU A 78 13.95 -2.24 5.79
C LEU A 78 14.48 -2.08 7.22
N GLY A 79 15.23 -1.02 7.48
CA GLY A 79 15.69 -0.68 8.83
C GLY A 79 14.52 -0.44 9.78
N MET A 80 13.55 0.39 9.38
CA MET A 80 12.33 0.65 10.15
C MET A 80 11.56 -0.65 10.41
N TRP A 81 11.37 -1.47 9.38
CA TRP A 81 10.59 -2.71 9.51
C TRP A 81 11.22 -3.71 10.49
N ILE A 82 12.53 -3.93 10.39
CA ILE A 82 13.22 -4.95 11.18
C ILE A 82 13.53 -4.45 12.60
N VAL A 83 14.02 -3.22 12.72
CA VAL A 83 14.59 -2.70 13.97
C VAL A 83 13.55 -1.99 14.81
N VAL A 84 12.62 -1.25 14.18
CA VAL A 84 11.63 -0.44 14.91
C VAL A 84 10.31 -1.21 15.02
N GLU A 85 9.82 -1.76 13.91
CA GLU A 85 8.54 -2.45 13.85
C GLU A 85 8.64 -3.94 14.19
N HIS A 86 9.84 -4.49 14.35
CA HIS A 86 10.07 -5.90 14.69
C HIS A 86 9.32 -6.90 13.78
N GLY A 87 9.09 -6.53 12.51
CA GLY A 87 8.36 -7.35 11.54
C GLY A 87 6.84 -7.11 11.50
N GLY A 88 6.30 -6.18 12.30
CA GLY A 88 4.87 -5.85 12.38
C GLY A 88 4.27 -6.11 13.76
N ASP A 89 2.96 -5.91 13.90
CA ASP A 89 2.21 -6.20 15.13
C ASP A 89 1.47 -7.54 15.03
N PHE A 90 2.03 -8.53 14.35
CA PHE A 90 1.40 -9.83 14.19
C PHE A 90 1.33 -10.58 15.52
N ASN A 91 0.14 -10.63 16.11
CA ASN A 91 -0.08 -11.26 17.40
C ASN A 91 -1.46 -11.93 17.47
N PRO A 92 -1.55 -13.26 17.32
CA PRO A 92 -2.84 -13.96 17.37
C PRO A 92 -3.52 -13.87 18.74
N ALA A 93 -2.76 -13.62 19.81
CA ALA A 93 -3.28 -13.52 21.17
C ALA A 93 -3.81 -12.12 21.52
N ALA A 94 -3.32 -11.07 20.84
CA ALA A 94 -3.76 -9.69 21.02
C ALA A 94 -4.55 -9.14 19.81
N GLY A 95 -4.78 -9.98 18.80
CA GLY A 95 -5.50 -9.64 17.58
C GLY A 95 -4.72 -8.73 16.63
N GLY A 96 -3.42 -8.59 16.77
CA GLY A 96 -2.64 -7.78 15.85
C GLY A 96 -2.44 -8.51 14.51
N THR A 97 -2.74 -7.83 13.40
CA THR A 97 -2.73 -8.41 12.05
C THR A 97 -1.93 -7.59 11.04
N ASP A 98 -1.29 -6.48 11.44
CA ASP A 98 -0.60 -5.56 10.52
C ASP A 98 0.90 -5.91 10.38
N ALA A 99 1.39 -5.86 9.14
CA ALA A 99 2.77 -6.15 8.78
C ALA A 99 3.79 -5.06 9.12
N GLY A 100 3.35 -3.88 9.51
CA GLY A 100 4.22 -2.71 9.46
C GLY A 100 3.68 -1.64 8.51
N ILE A 101 3.98 -0.38 8.82
CA ILE A 101 3.90 0.68 7.84
C ILE A 101 5.00 0.48 6.76
N ALA A 102 6.17 -0.02 7.13
CA ALA A 102 7.31 -0.02 6.22
C ALA A 102 7.14 -0.88 4.95
N PRO A 103 6.64 -2.13 5.00
CA PRO A 103 6.42 -2.94 3.79
C PRO A 103 5.47 -2.30 2.75
N PRO A 104 4.29 -1.77 3.10
CA PRO A 104 3.45 -1.00 2.16
C PRO A 104 4.20 0.16 1.49
N TYR A 105 4.94 0.97 2.26
CA TYR A 105 5.70 2.08 1.70
C TYR A 105 6.79 1.61 0.73
N LEU A 106 7.42 0.47 1.01
CA LEU A 106 8.45 -0.11 0.16
C LEU A 106 7.86 -0.58 -1.17
N ILE A 107 6.74 -1.29 -1.13
CA ILE A 107 5.98 -1.71 -2.32
C ILE A 107 5.57 -0.49 -3.14
N ALA A 108 4.98 0.53 -2.49
CA ALA A 108 4.58 1.76 -3.14
C ALA A 108 5.77 2.49 -3.79
N MET A 109 6.95 2.49 -3.16
CA MET A 109 8.17 3.06 -3.72
C MET A 109 8.67 2.31 -4.95
N ILE A 110 8.67 0.98 -4.92
CA ILE A 110 9.05 0.14 -6.06
C ILE A 110 8.09 0.39 -7.24
N LEU A 111 6.77 0.37 -6.99
CA LEU A 111 5.77 0.67 -8.01
C LEU A 111 5.91 2.10 -8.57
N THR A 112 6.13 3.07 -7.69
CA THR A 112 6.32 4.46 -8.09
C THR A 112 7.54 4.62 -8.99
N TYR A 113 8.68 4.02 -8.60
CA TYR A 113 9.91 4.07 -9.39
C TYR A 113 9.76 3.37 -10.74
N THR A 114 9.19 2.17 -10.78
CA THR A 114 8.99 1.40 -12.03
C THR A 114 8.02 2.11 -12.98
N CYS A 115 6.90 2.63 -12.47
CA CYS A 115 5.96 3.43 -13.27
C CYS A 115 6.58 4.73 -13.78
N TRP A 116 7.38 5.40 -12.95
CA TRP A 116 8.16 6.56 -13.37
C TRP A 116 9.16 6.20 -14.47
N ARG A 117 9.86 5.06 -14.34
CA ARG A 117 10.87 4.60 -15.30
C ARG A 117 10.27 4.30 -16.67
N ILE A 118 9.12 3.63 -16.73
CA ILE A 118 8.37 3.37 -17.98
C ILE A 118 7.87 4.66 -18.62
N SER A 119 7.58 5.70 -17.82
CA SER A 119 7.14 7.00 -18.31
C SER A 119 8.27 7.85 -18.91
N ARG A 120 9.53 7.37 -18.93
CA ARG A 120 10.68 8.09 -19.51
C ARG A 120 11.00 7.57 -20.92
N PRO A 121 11.43 8.44 -21.85
CA PRO A 121 11.89 8.00 -23.17
C PRO A 121 13.11 7.08 -23.03
N LEU A 122 13.14 6.00 -23.82
CA LEU A 122 14.22 5.01 -23.87
C LEU A 122 14.96 5.13 -25.21
N SER A 123 16.28 4.89 -25.21
CA SER A 123 17.03 4.70 -26.45
C SER A 123 16.64 3.36 -27.08
N ALA A 124 16.58 3.30 -28.42
CA ALA A 124 16.10 2.12 -29.14
C ALA A 124 16.89 0.82 -28.81
N SER A 125 18.20 0.92 -28.59
CA SER A 125 19.08 -0.23 -28.35
C SER A 125 18.91 -0.88 -26.97
N SER A 126 18.45 -0.14 -25.96
CA SER A 126 18.29 -0.64 -24.57
C SER A 126 16.83 -0.82 -24.15
N ALA A 127 15.88 -0.49 -25.04
CA ALA A 127 14.48 -0.37 -24.71
C ALA A 127 13.83 -1.70 -24.29
N ARG A 128 14.17 -2.81 -24.96
CA ARG A 128 13.57 -4.14 -24.70
C ARG A 128 13.95 -4.67 -23.32
N THR A 129 15.25 -4.88 -23.06
CA THR A 129 15.75 -5.37 -21.77
C THR A 129 15.30 -4.51 -20.59
N THR A 130 15.31 -3.19 -20.75
CA THR A 130 14.86 -2.27 -19.69
C THR A 130 13.37 -2.43 -19.40
N ARG A 131 12.55 -2.61 -20.44
CA ARG A 131 11.12 -2.83 -20.29
C ARG A 131 10.83 -4.15 -19.59
N ASP A 132 11.50 -5.23 -19.98
CA ASP A 132 11.33 -6.56 -19.39
C ASP A 132 11.67 -6.56 -17.90
N HIS A 133 12.82 -5.97 -17.53
CA HIS A 133 13.18 -5.81 -16.12
C HIS A 133 12.15 -4.97 -15.35
N THR A 134 11.60 -3.92 -15.96
CA THR A 134 10.62 -3.07 -15.27
C THR A 134 9.30 -3.80 -15.04
N LEU A 135 8.84 -4.60 -16.01
CA LEU A 135 7.67 -5.45 -15.87
C LEU A 135 7.88 -6.52 -14.80
N LEU A 136 9.06 -7.15 -14.76
CA LEU A 136 9.42 -8.11 -13.71
C LEU A 136 9.28 -7.50 -12.31
N TRP A 137 9.80 -6.28 -12.10
CA TRP A 137 9.67 -5.59 -10.82
C TRP A 137 8.23 -5.21 -10.47
N ILE A 138 7.39 -4.90 -11.46
CA ILE A 138 5.95 -4.67 -11.26
C ILE A 138 5.26 -5.95 -10.81
N HIS A 139 5.55 -7.09 -11.46
CA HIS A 139 5.01 -8.39 -11.06
C HIS A 139 5.50 -8.81 -9.67
N ALA A 140 6.77 -8.58 -9.37
CA ALA A 140 7.33 -8.82 -8.04
C ALA A 140 6.62 -7.97 -6.98
N ALA A 141 6.44 -6.66 -7.22
CA ALA A 141 5.74 -5.77 -6.29
C ALA A 141 4.27 -6.20 -6.08
N ARG A 142 3.58 -6.63 -7.14
CA ARG A 142 2.23 -7.19 -7.03
C ARG A 142 2.21 -8.46 -6.17
N ASN A 143 3.15 -9.38 -6.39
CA ASN A 143 3.21 -10.64 -5.63
C ASN A 143 3.59 -10.40 -4.16
N ILE A 144 4.52 -9.48 -3.87
CA ILE A 144 4.87 -9.08 -2.50
C ILE A 144 3.65 -8.48 -1.82
N PHE A 145 2.89 -7.62 -2.51
CA PHE A 145 1.65 -7.07 -1.98
C PHE A 145 0.58 -8.13 -1.76
N GLY A 146 0.44 -9.09 -2.68
CA GLY A 146 -0.44 -10.24 -2.52
C GLY A 146 -0.06 -11.12 -1.33
N PHE A 147 1.24 -11.30 -1.08
CA PHE A 147 1.73 -12.02 0.10
C PHE A 147 1.40 -11.28 1.39
N LEU A 148 1.59 -9.96 1.42
CA LEU A 148 1.20 -9.12 2.56
C LEU A 148 -0.31 -9.30 2.88
N TRP A 149 -1.16 -9.26 1.85
CA TRP A 149 -2.60 -9.49 2.00
C TRP A 149 -2.95 -10.92 2.44
N ALA A 150 -2.25 -11.92 1.90
CA ALA A 150 -2.46 -13.31 2.30
C ALA A 150 -2.10 -13.53 3.77
N TRP A 151 -1.04 -12.87 4.22
CA TRP A 151 -0.56 -12.95 5.58
C TRP A 151 -1.51 -12.23 6.55
N ASP A 152 -2.01 -11.05 6.20
CA ASP A 152 -3.05 -10.36 6.99
C ASP A 152 -4.34 -11.20 7.08
N ALA A 153 -4.78 -11.77 5.94
CA ALA A 153 -5.93 -12.66 5.90
C ALA A 153 -5.78 -13.89 6.82
N LEU A 154 -4.59 -14.50 6.87
CA LEU A 154 -4.30 -15.62 7.76
C LEU A 154 -4.60 -15.29 9.23
N PHE A 155 -4.25 -14.08 9.67
CA PHE A 155 -4.51 -13.62 11.03
C PHE A 155 -5.97 -13.26 11.26
N LYS A 156 -6.70 -12.81 10.22
CA LYS A 156 -8.15 -12.57 10.31
C LYS A 156 -8.97 -13.84 10.44
N TRP A 157 -8.46 -14.98 9.97
CA TRP A 157 -9.08 -16.28 10.23
C TRP A 157 -8.87 -16.79 11.67
N HIS A 158 -8.02 -16.13 12.47
CA HIS A 158 -7.78 -16.54 13.85
C HIS A 158 -9.04 -16.32 14.71
N PRO A 159 -9.38 -17.25 15.62
CA PRO A 159 -10.56 -17.13 16.47
C PRO A 159 -10.62 -15.81 17.26
N TYR A 160 -9.47 -15.29 17.68
CA TYR A 160 -9.42 -14.00 18.40
C TYR A 160 -9.98 -12.86 17.55
N PHE A 161 -9.51 -12.70 16.30
CA PHE A 161 -10.00 -11.65 15.41
C PHE A 161 -11.52 -11.78 15.18
N LEU A 162 -11.99 -12.99 14.88
CA LEU A 162 -13.40 -13.25 14.59
C LEU A 162 -14.32 -12.96 15.77
N THR A 163 -13.90 -13.31 16.99
CA THR A 163 -14.68 -13.10 18.21
C THR A 163 -14.57 -11.69 18.79
N HIS A 164 -13.55 -10.93 18.38
CA HIS A 164 -13.30 -9.56 18.87
C HIS A 164 -13.40 -8.51 17.76
N PHE A 165 -13.98 -8.84 16.61
CA PHE A 165 -14.05 -7.96 15.43
C PHE A 165 -14.58 -6.55 15.74
N VAL A 166 -15.61 -6.45 16.58
CA VAL A 166 -16.22 -5.16 16.95
C VAL A 166 -15.28 -4.31 17.81
N ASN A 167 -14.40 -4.93 18.59
CA ASN A 167 -13.49 -4.20 19.47
C ASN A 167 -12.53 -3.30 18.69
N TYR A 168 -12.11 -3.70 17.48
CA TYR A 168 -11.27 -2.84 16.64
C TYR A 168 -11.94 -1.50 16.29
N LEU A 169 -13.27 -1.49 16.15
CA LEU A 169 -14.03 -0.27 15.86
C LEU A 169 -14.34 0.51 17.14
N VAL A 170 -14.63 -0.17 18.24
CA VAL A 170 -14.90 0.47 19.55
C VAL A 170 -13.63 1.13 20.09
N ASP A 171 -12.50 0.42 20.05
CA ASP A 171 -11.21 0.94 20.49
C ASP A 171 -10.76 2.13 19.64
N ALA A 172 -11.08 2.13 18.34
CA ALA A 172 -10.78 3.25 17.44
C ALA A 172 -11.53 4.55 17.81
N GLN A 173 -12.57 4.50 18.65
CA GLN A 173 -13.29 5.69 19.12
C GLN A 173 -12.52 6.47 20.21
N GLN A 174 -11.56 5.84 20.87
CA GLN A 174 -10.87 6.45 22.01
C GLN A 174 -10.07 7.69 21.58
N GLY A 175 -10.30 8.81 22.27
CA GLY A 175 -9.63 10.08 21.97
C GLY A 175 -10.09 10.77 20.68
N GLN A 176 -11.13 10.26 19.99
CA GLN A 176 -11.63 10.84 18.76
C GLN A 176 -12.66 11.96 18.99
N PRO A 177 -12.79 12.92 18.05
CA PRO A 177 -13.83 13.95 18.11
C PRO A 177 -15.23 13.33 17.98
N ALA A 178 -16.23 14.01 18.54
CA ALA A 178 -17.60 13.50 18.64
C ALA A 178 -18.16 13.00 17.30
N TRP A 179 -18.02 13.76 16.22
CA TRP A 179 -18.56 13.37 14.90
C TRP A 179 -17.97 12.03 14.41
N LEU A 180 -16.70 11.76 14.69
CA LEU A 180 -16.03 10.52 14.29
C LEU A 180 -16.47 9.35 15.18
N VAL A 181 -16.65 9.60 16.47
CA VAL A 181 -17.27 8.61 17.37
C VAL A 181 -18.66 8.22 16.87
N HIS A 182 -19.49 9.17 16.45
CA HIS A 182 -20.83 8.88 15.92
C HIS A 182 -20.76 8.10 14.60
N TYR A 183 -19.82 8.46 13.71
CA TYR A 183 -19.57 7.71 12.47
C TYR A 183 -19.21 6.25 12.77
N LEU A 184 -18.24 6.00 13.66
CA LEU A 184 -17.82 4.65 14.04
C LEU A 184 -18.96 3.88 14.75
N GLN A 185 -19.74 4.54 15.60
CA GLN A 185 -20.90 3.95 16.26
C GLN A 185 -21.97 3.50 15.28
N ALA A 186 -22.17 4.20 14.16
CA ALA A 186 -23.09 3.76 13.12
C ALA A 186 -22.67 2.41 12.51
N PHE A 187 -21.37 2.21 12.25
CA PHE A 187 -20.86 0.90 11.81
C PHE A 187 -21.04 -0.16 12.87
N VAL A 188 -20.67 0.14 14.13
CA VAL A 188 -20.84 -0.80 15.25
C VAL A 188 -22.31 -1.22 15.39
N TYR A 189 -23.26 -0.28 15.28
CA TYR A 189 -24.68 -0.58 15.34
C TYR A 189 -25.13 -1.55 14.24
N VAL A 190 -24.72 -1.31 12.98
CA VAL A 190 -25.05 -2.19 11.85
C VAL A 190 -24.48 -3.60 12.04
N ILE A 191 -23.23 -3.70 12.52
CA ILE A 191 -22.56 -4.97 12.76
C ILE A 191 -23.27 -5.75 13.86
N MET A 192 -23.55 -5.10 14.99
CA MET A 192 -24.22 -5.71 16.14
C MET A 192 -25.68 -6.10 15.85
N HIS A 193 -26.35 -5.39 14.94
CA HIS A 193 -27.72 -5.71 14.53
C HIS A 193 -27.80 -6.95 13.62
N THR A 194 -26.73 -7.26 12.88
CA THR A 194 -26.70 -8.41 11.95
C THR A 194 -26.11 -9.64 12.64
N ASP A 195 -24.79 -9.61 12.88
CA ASP A 195 -23.98 -10.58 13.64
C ASP A 195 -22.49 -10.17 13.47
N PRO A 196 -21.76 -9.85 14.55
CA PRO A 196 -20.33 -9.58 14.50
C PRO A 196 -19.48 -10.65 13.81
N LEU A 197 -19.82 -11.93 13.98
CA LEU A 197 -19.06 -13.04 13.42
C LEU A 197 -19.15 -13.04 11.89
N ILE A 198 -20.33 -12.75 11.33
CA ILE A 198 -20.53 -12.65 9.87
C ILE A 198 -19.62 -11.56 9.29
N PHE A 199 -19.54 -10.39 9.92
CA PHE A 199 -18.66 -9.32 9.46
C PHE A 199 -17.17 -9.68 9.56
N GLY A 200 -16.75 -10.33 10.64
CA GLY A 200 -15.39 -10.86 10.77
C GLY A 200 -15.03 -11.87 9.67
N LEU A 201 -15.94 -12.80 9.38
CA LEU A 201 -15.78 -13.79 8.30
C LEU A 201 -15.75 -13.12 6.91
N LEU A 202 -16.61 -12.13 6.66
CA LEU A 202 -16.62 -11.38 5.40
C LEU A 202 -15.33 -10.58 5.21
N ALA A 203 -14.78 -9.98 6.27
CA ALA A 203 -13.49 -9.31 6.22
C ALA A 203 -12.36 -10.29 5.87
N ALA A 204 -12.27 -11.42 6.58
CA ALA A 204 -11.27 -12.45 6.32
C ALA A 204 -11.39 -13.04 4.89
N ALA A 205 -12.61 -13.31 4.43
CA ALA A 205 -12.87 -13.81 3.08
C ALA A 205 -12.50 -12.78 2.00
N THR A 206 -12.83 -11.50 2.22
CA THR A 206 -12.49 -10.42 1.28
C THR A 206 -10.98 -10.32 1.08
N GLU A 207 -10.21 -10.31 2.17
CA GLU A 207 -8.75 -10.26 2.06
C GLU A 207 -8.16 -11.51 1.41
N THR A 208 -8.70 -12.68 1.72
CA THR A 208 -8.28 -13.95 1.10
C THR A 208 -8.47 -13.92 -0.42
N ILE A 209 -9.63 -13.44 -0.89
CA ILE A 209 -9.95 -13.35 -2.33
C ILE A 209 -9.05 -12.33 -3.02
N VAL A 210 -8.83 -11.16 -2.40
CA VAL A 210 -7.93 -10.12 -2.93
C VAL A 210 -6.49 -10.63 -2.98
N ALA A 211 -6.01 -11.28 -1.92
CA ALA A 211 -4.68 -11.88 -1.86
C ALA A 211 -4.47 -12.91 -2.98
N TRP A 212 -5.43 -13.83 -3.14
CA TRP A 212 -5.42 -14.82 -4.21
C TRP A 212 -5.36 -14.16 -5.60
N SER A 213 -6.13 -13.09 -5.82
CA SER A 213 -6.10 -12.33 -7.07
C SER A 213 -4.75 -11.70 -7.36
N LEU A 214 -4.14 -11.08 -6.35
CA LEU A 214 -2.83 -10.43 -6.45
C LEU A 214 -1.72 -11.44 -6.74
N LEU A 215 -1.76 -12.61 -6.08
CA LEU A 215 -0.75 -13.67 -6.25
C LEU A 215 -0.90 -14.39 -7.59
N SER A 216 -2.12 -14.79 -7.94
CA SER A 216 -2.39 -15.52 -9.19
C SER A 216 -2.38 -14.62 -10.43
N GLY A 217 -2.61 -13.31 -10.26
CA GLY A 217 -2.84 -12.38 -11.36
C GLY A 217 -4.21 -12.52 -12.03
N LYS A 218 -5.11 -13.37 -11.50
CA LYS A 218 -6.46 -13.59 -12.03
C LYS A 218 -7.44 -12.59 -11.45
N LEU A 219 -8.46 -12.21 -12.23
CA LEU A 219 -9.54 -11.30 -11.83
C LEU A 219 -9.11 -9.90 -11.32
N LEU A 220 -7.85 -9.49 -11.57
CA LEU A 220 -7.31 -8.21 -11.09
C LEU A 220 -8.20 -7.01 -11.45
N ARG A 221 -8.77 -7.00 -12.65
CA ARG A 221 -9.65 -5.91 -13.10
C ARG A 221 -10.86 -5.67 -12.17
N TYR A 222 -11.38 -6.74 -11.55
CA TYR A 222 -12.54 -6.68 -10.67
C TYR A 222 -12.13 -6.55 -9.19
N LEU A 223 -11.08 -7.27 -8.79
CA LEU A 223 -10.69 -7.35 -7.38
C LEU A 223 -9.76 -6.22 -6.92
N LEU A 224 -9.07 -5.52 -7.82
CA LEU A 224 -8.30 -4.33 -7.43
C LEU A 224 -9.20 -3.17 -6.91
N PRO A 225 -10.34 -2.82 -7.57
CA PRO A 225 -11.31 -1.89 -6.99
C PRO A 225 -11.87 -2.34 -5.64
N VAL A 226 -12.16 -3.64 -5.49
CA VAL A 226 -12.66 -4.21 -4.21
C VAL A 226 -11.62 -4.03 -3.12
N GLY A 227 -10.36 -4.38 -3.37
CA GLY A 227 -9.26 -4.17 -2.42
C GLY A 227 -9.09 -2.69 -2.05
N MET A 228 -9.17 -1.78 -3.03
CA MET A 228 -9.11 -0.34 -2.76
C MET A 228 -10.26 0.15 -1.88
N ALA A 229 -11.50 -0.27 -2.16
CA ALA A 229 -12.67 0.08 -1.38
C ALA A 229 -12.60 -0.52 0.04
N PHE A 230 -12.10 -1.74 0.17
CA PHE A 230 -11.92 -2.39 1.46
C PHE A 230 -10.85 -1.71 2.30
N SER A 231 -9.72 -1.31 1.70
CA SER A 231 -8.71 -0.48 2.37
C SER A 231 -9.28 0.88 2.82
N PHE A 232 -10.14 1.51 2.02
CA PHE A 232 -10.85 2.72 2.45
C PHE A 232 -11.73 2.48 3.68
N LEU A 233 -12.47 1.37 3.70
CA LEU A 233 -13.31 1.01 4.85
C LEU A 233 -12.48 0.81 6.11
N ILE A 234 -11.37 0.05 6.04
CA ILE A 234 -10.44 -0.14 7.16
C ILE A 234 -9.90 1.20 7.65
N TRP A 235 -9.42 2.03 6.71
CA TRP A 235 -8.87 3.34 7.02
C TRP A 235 -9.88 4.23 7.77
N SER A 236 -11.13 4.30 7.29
CA SER A 236 -12.16 5.13 7.91
C SER A 236 -12.68 4.56 9.24
N THR A 237 -12.57 3.25 9.46
CA THR A 237 -13.11 2.58 10.65
C THR A 237 -12.01 2.20 11.64
N ALA A 238 -11.38 1.05 11.47
CA ALA A 238 -10.41 0.49 12.41
C ALA A 238 -9.13 1.36 12.58
N GLU A 239 -8.74 2.15 11.57
CA GLU A 239 -7.65 3.15 11.69
C GLU A 239 -8.15 4.57 12.05
N GLY A 240 -9.47 4.79 12.14
CA GLY A 240 -10.03 6.08 12.58
C GLY A 240 -9.66 7.29 11.72
N PHE A 241 -9.54 7.12 10.40
CA PHE A 241 -9.05 8.10 9.40
C PHE A 241 -7.59 8.54 9.54
N GLY A 242 -6.94 8.32 10.67
CA GLY A 242 -5.61 8.88 10.94
C GLY A 242 -5.50 10.38 10.64
N GLY A 243 -4.34 10.82 10.20
CA GLY A 243 -3.92 12.18 9.90
C GLY A 243 -4.13 13.10 11.11
N PRO A 244 -5.06 14.08 11.02
CA PRO A 244 -5.40 14.95 12.14
C PRO A 244 -6.17 14.22 13.27
N TYR A 245 -6.59 12.97 13.05
CA TYR A 245 -7.27 12.11 14.00
C TYR A 245 -6.31 11.08 14.61
N GLY A 246 -6.71 10.43 15.70
CA GLY A 246 -5.91 9.34 16.29
C GLY A 246 -5.79 8.14 15.35
N ASN A 247 -4.72 7.35 15.48
CA ASN A 247 -4.40 6.21 14.58
C ASN A 247 -5.36 4.99 14.71
N GLY A 248 -6.46 5.11 15.45
CA GLY A 248 -7.38 4.00 15.70
C GLY A 248 -6.70 2.80 16.37
N ARG A 249 -7.29 1.61 16.22
CA ARG A 249 -6.77 0.37 16.82
C ARG A 249 -5.76 -0.34 15.93
N THR A 250 -5.99 -0.32 14.61
CA THR A 250 -5.15 -1.03 13.63
C THR A 250 -4.10 -0.13 12.97
N GLY A 251 -4.17 1.19 13.16
CA GLY A 251 -3.17 2.10 12.61
C GLY A 251 -1.89 2.10 13.45
N MET A 252 -0.74 2.09 12.78
CA MET A 252 0.55 2.02 13.45
C MET A 252 0.98 3.34 14.11
N PRO A 253 1.50 3.31 15.36
CA PRO A 253 2.13 4.47 15.98
C PRO A 253 3.28 5.01 15.11
N GLY A 254 3.21 6.30 14.75
CA GLY A 254 4.21 6.95 13.88
C GLY A 254 3.79 7.09 12.41
N ASN A 255 2.81 6.32 11.94
CA ASN A 255 2.12 6.59 10.67
C ASN A 255 0.85 7.39 10.96
N MET A 256 0.94 8.72 10.96
CA MET A 256 -0.25 9.50 11.30
C MET A 256 -1.36 9.25 10.26
N PHE A 257 -1.07 9.18 8.96
CA PHE A 257 -2.11 9.10 7.91
C PHE A 257 -2.81 7.73 7.76
N GLY A 258 -2.31 6.67 8.40
CA GLY A 258 -2.86 5.31 8.29
C GLY A 258 -2.19 4.42 7.24
N THR A 259 -2.09 3.12 7.51
CA THR A 259 -1.40 2.14 6.65
C THR A 259 -2.25 1.82 5.42
N ALA A 260 -3.56 1.70 5.63
CA ALA A 260 -4.52 1.39 4.58
C ALA A 260 -4.59 2.44 3.45
N VAL A 261 -4.17 3.70 3.69
CA VAL A 261 -4.04 4.71 2.63
C VAL A 261 -2.98 4.33 1.60
N ILE A 262 -1.89 3.71 2.05
CA ILE A 262 -0.85 3.24 1.13
C ILE A 262 -1.32 2.04 0.33
N TYR A 263 -2.14 1.17 0.92
CA TYR A 263 -2.80 0.10 0.17
C TYR A 263 -3.69 0.67 -0.92
N MET A 264 -4.51 1.69 -0.63
CA MET A 264 -5.31 2.38 -1.65
C MET A 264 -4.43 2.95 -2.78
N LEU A 265 -3.29 3.54 -2.45
CA LEU A 265 -2.34 4.05 -3.45
C LEU A 265 -1.74 2.92 -4.29
N ILE A 266 -1.34 1.80 -3.69
CA ILE A 266 -0.84 0.61 -4.38
C ILE A 266 -1.92 0.05 -5.33
N PHE A 267 -3.15 -0.12 -4.85
CA PHE A 267 -4.26 -0.53 -5.70
C PHE A 267 -4.49 0.44 -6.85
N ALA A 268 -4.42 1.76 -6.61
CA ALA A 268 -4.53 2.74 -7.67
C ALA A 268 -3.43 2.56 -8.73
N TYR A 269 -2.17 2.35 -8.34
CA TYR A 269 -1.08 2.02 -9.27
C TYR A 269 -1.37 0.76 -10.09
N LEU A 270 -1.74 -0.34 -9.43
CA LEU A 270 -2.05 -1.60 -10.08
C LEU A 270 -3.27 -1.46 -11.01
N MET A 271 -4.29 -0.71 -10.60
CA MET A 271 -5.44 -0.40 -11.45
C MET A 271 -5.00 0.35 -12.70
N VAL A 272 -4.11 1.34 -12.62
CA VAL A 272 -3.59 1.99 -13.84
C VAL A 272 -2.82 1.02 -14.72
N LEU A 273 -1.99 0.18 -14.13
CA LEU A 273 -1.16 -0.79 -14.84
C LEU A 273 -1.99 -1.89 -15.53
N TYR A 274 -3.09 -2.32 -14.91
CA TYR A 274 -3.92 -3.44 -15.38
C TYR A 274 -5.29 -3.02 -15.95
N ARG A 275 -5.66 -1.73 -15.96
CA ARG A 275 -6.97 -1.25 -16.50
C ARG A 275 -7.06 -1.19 -18.01
N TRP A 276 -5.96 -1.30 -18.75
CA TRP A 276 -6.00 -1.05 -20.18
C TRP A 276 -5.97 -2.36 -20.97
N PRO A 277 -7.07 -2.74 -21.68
CA PRO A 277 -6.93 -3.65 -22.80
C PRO A 277 -5.95 -2.99 -23.77
N THR A 278 -4.81 -3.60 -24.02
CA THR A 278 -4.01 -3.25 -25.20
C THR A 278 -4.97 -3.25 -26.38
N ARG A 279 -5.16 -2.09 -27.03
CA ARG A 279 -6.04 -1.88 -28.20
C ARG A 279 -5.78 -2.84 -29.39
N GLY A 280 -4.86 -3.81 -29.25
CA GLY A 280 -4.58 -4.87 -30.21
C GLY A 280 -5.55 -6.05 -30.13
N GLU A 281 -5.97 -6.49 -28.94
CA GLU A 281 -6.78 -7.72 -28.81
C GLU A 281 -8.25 -7.52 -29.25
N ALA A 282 -8.76 -6.30 -29.15
CA ALA A 282 -10.10 -5.98 -29.64
C ALA A 282 -10.18 -5.90 -31.18
N ARG A 283 -9.05 -5.66 -31.87
CA ARG A 283 -9.01 -5.59 -33.34
C ARG A 283 -8.86 -6.96 -34.00
N GLU A 284 -8.19 -7.91 -33.36
CA GLU A 284 -8.05 -9.28 -33.89
C GLU A 284 -9.36 -10.08 -33.87
N LEU A 285 -10.30 -9.73 -32.98
CA LEU A 285 -11.64 -10.33 -32.94
C LEU A 285 -12.65 -9.68 -33.91
N GLU A 286 -12.33 -8.50 -34.44
CA GLU A 286 -13.17 -7.77 -35.41
C GLU A 286 -12.68 -7.93 -36.87
N SER A 287 -11.45 -8.42 -37.08
CA SER A 287 -10.99 -8.80 -38.41
C SER A 287 -11.63 -10.12 -38.83
N PRO A 288 -12.40 -10.18 -39.93
CA PRO A 288 -12.85 -11.44 -40.48
C PRO A 288 -11.64 -12.32 -40.79
N PRO A 289 -11.76 -13.66 -40.69
CA PRO A 289 -10.69 -14.56 -41.07
C PRO A 289 -10.27 -14.21 -42.50
N VAL A 290 -9.00 -13.85 -42.67
CA VAL A 290 -8.40 -13.68 -43.99
C VAL A 290 -8.60 -15.02 -44.69
N ALA A 291 -9.46 -15.01 -45.71
CA ALA A 291 -9.65 -16.17 -46.57
C ALA A 291 -8.27 -16.50 -47.16
N ASP A 292 -7.89 -17.77 -47.02
CA ASP A 292 -6.65 -18.36 -47.51
C ASP A 292 -6.70 -18.40 -49.05
N GLU A 293 -6.57 -17.23 -49.68
CA GLU A 293 -6.72 -17.05 -51.14
C GLU A 293 -5.39 -17.10 -51.91
N ASP A 294 -4.27 -17.43 -51.27
CA ASP A 294 -2.97 -17.61 -51.94
C ASP A 294 -2.57 -19.08 -52.15
N ARG A 295 -3.53 -20.00 -52.04
CA ARG A 295 -3.42 -21.35 -52.60
C ARG A 295 -3.85 -21.36 -54.07
N LEU A 296 -3.10 -20.70 -54.95
CA LEU A 296 -3.13 -20.97 -56.38
C LEU A 296 -1.78 -20.55 -56.99
N MET A 297 -0.88 -21.54 -57.14
CA MET A 297 0.21 -21.43 -58.11
C MET A 297 -0.39 -21.23 -59.51
N PRO A 298 0.36 -20.57 -60.40
CA PRO A 298 0.76 -21.32 -61.57
C PRO A 298 2.24 -21.18 -61.91
N ASP A 299 2.74 -22.29 -62.44
CA ASP A 299 4.01 -22.45 -63.15
C ASP A 299 4.28 -21.32 -64.14
N HIS A 300 5.55 -20.95 -64.27
CA HIS A 300 6.11 -20.60 -65.58
C HIS A 300 7.57 -21.05 -65.66
N ASP A 301 7.78 -21.95 -66.64
CA ASP A 301 9.04 -22.25 -67.32
C ASP A 301 9.75 -20.98 -67.83
#